data_AF-A0A139Q6L5-F1
#
_entry.id   AF-A0A139Q6L5-F1
#
_cell.length_a   1.000
_cell.length_b   1.000
_cell.length_c   1.000
_cell.angle_alpha   90.00
_cell.angle_beta   90.00
_cell.angle_gamma   90.00
#
_symmetry.space_group_name_H-M   'P 1'
#
loop_
_entity.id
_entity.type
_entity.pdbx_description
1 polymer ?
#
loop_
_entity_poly.entity_id
_entity_poly.type
_entity_poly.pdbx_seq_one_letter_code
_entity_poly.pdbx_strand_id
1 'polypeptide(L)'
;MKSKGDDFGSVTPSGILSNGPYLFKSFSSKSLIEFDKNPNYWDKDNVKIEKVKLSFFDGSDQDSIARGFLDGNYTDGRIFPTSSVFAELKK
;
A
#
# COMPACT_ATOMS: atom_id res chain seq x y z
N MET A 1 10.49 24.60 12.06
CA MET A 1 11.21 23.43 11.52
C MET A 1 12.22 22.90 12.55
N LYS A 2 11.75 22.41 13.71
CA LYS A 2 12.57 21.81 14.78
C LYS A 2 11.74 20.87 15.67
N SER A 3 10.94 19.98 15.09
CA SER A 3 10.03 19.14 15.89
C SER A 3 10.37 17.65 15.90
N LYS A 4 11.32 17.17 15.09
CA LYS A 4 11.57 15.72 14.94
C LYS A 4 13.04 15.25 15.04
N GLY A 5 14.02 16.14 15.17
CA GLY A 5 15.42 15.74 15.45
C GLY A 5 15.99 14.67 14.52
N ASP A 6 16.87 13.81 15.06
CA ASP A 6 17.55 12.71 14.36
C ASP A 6 16.63 11.52 14.01
N ASP A 7 15.38 11.51 14.51
CA ASP A 7 14.37 10.48 14.22
C ASP A 7 13.61 10.74 12.91
N PHE A 8 13.95 11.81 12.19
CA PHE A 8 13.37 12.12 10.88
C PHE A 8 13.76 11.03 9.87
N GLY A 9 12.76 10.37 9.29
CA GLY A 9 12.98 9.24 8.36
C GLY A 9 13.09 7.87 9.02
N SER A 10 12.90 7.77 10.35
CA SER A 10 12.63 6.50 11.01
C SER A 10 11.36 5.85 10.45
N VAL A 11 11.36 4.53 10.28
CA VAL A 11 10.19 3.72 9.86
C VAL A 11 9.07 3.66 10.91
N THR A 12 9.24 4.38 12.02
CA THR A 12 8.18 4.58 13.01
C THR A 12 7.16 5.61 12.50
N PRO A 13 5.85 5.44 12.76
CA PRO A 13 4.83 6.29 12.15
C PRO A 13 4.95 7.78 12.44
N SER A 14 5.59 8.12 13.55
CA SER A 14 5.80 9.50 13.97
C SER A 14 7.04 10.13 13.30
N GLY A 15 7.93 9.38 12.65
CA GLY A 15 9.17 9.87 12.04
C GLY A 15 9.02 10.40 10.61
N ILE A 16 7.90 10.09 9.94
CA ILE A 16 7.63 10.49 8.55
C ILE A 16 6.75 11.75 8.53
N LEU A 17 7.31 12.86 8.07
CA LEU A 17 6.54 14.08 7.79
C LEU A 17 5.96 13.97 6.37
N SER A 18 4.62 13.91 6.25
CA SER A 18 3.92 13.83 4.96
C SER A 18 2.87 14.93 4.84
N ASN A 19 2.83 15.59 3.68
CA ASN A 19 1.78 16.52 3.26
C ASN A 19 0.84 15.90 2.22
N GLY A 20 0.96 14.59 1.95
CA GLY A 20 0.15 13.87 0.98
C GLY A 20 -1.23 13.46 1.51
N PRO A 21 -2.04 12.79 0.66
CA PRO A 21 -3.40 12.35 1.00
C PRO A 21 -3.48 11.25 2.06
N TYR A 22 -2.37 10.57 2.35
CA TYR A 22 -2.30 9.49 3.33
C TYR A 22 -1.13 9.66 4.31
N LEU A 23 -1.33 9.18 5.52
CA LEU A 23 -0.35 9.10 6.59
C LEU A 23 0.05 7.65 6.80
N PHE A 24 1.35 7.40 6.96
CA PHE A 24 1.86 6.07 7.27
C PHE A 24 1.38 5.65 8.66
N LYS A 25 0.79 4.46 8.75
CA LYS A 25 0.21 3.92 9.98
C LYS A 25 1.10 2.85 10.60
N SER A 26 1.51 1.86 9.81
CA SER A 26 2.27 0.72 10.30
C SER A 26 3.05 0.04 9.16
N PHE A 27 4.13 -0.65 9.55
CA PHE A 27 4.85 -1.57 8.68
C PHE A 27 5.14 -2.85 9.46
N SER A 28 4.66 -3.98 8.93
CA SER A 28 5.07 -5.31 9.34
C SER A 28 6.05 -5.84 8.31
N SER A 29 7.30 -6.06 8.75
CA SER A 29 8.39 -6.53 7.89
C SER A 29 7.96 -7.72 7.04
N LYS A 30 8.14 -7.60 5.71
CA LYS A 30 7.79 -8.62 4.70
C LYS A 30 6.32 -9.05 4.67
N SER A 31 5.39 -8.26 5.21
CA SER A 31 3.96 -8.61 5.21
C SER A 31 3.08 -7.49 4.68
N LEU A 32 3.12 -6.31 5.29
CA LEU A 32 2.09 -5.30 5.09
C LEU A 32 2.59 -3.91 5.40
N ILE A 33 2.25 -2.94 4.54
CA ILE A 33 2.30 -1.51 4.85
C ILE A 33 0.87 -0.99 4.93
N GLU A 34 0.54 -0.27 5.99
CA GLU A 34 -0.78 0.36 6.16
C GLU A 34 -0.67 1.89 6.16
N PHE A 35 -1.64 2.52 5.53
CA PHE A 35 -1.83 3.97 5.55
C PHE A 35 -3.27 4.31 5.90
N ASP A 36 -3.45 5.40 6.66
CA ASP A 36 -4.76 6.00 6.91
C ASP A 36 -4.86 7.34 6.14
N LYS A 37 -6.08 7.73 5.75
CA LYS A 37 -6.34 9.04 5.13
C LYS A 37 -5.84 10.19 6.00
N ASN A 38 -5.23 11.19 5.38
CA ASN A 38 -4.74 12.39 6.05
C ASN A 38 -5.87 13.43 6.22
N PRO A 39 -6.36 13.70 7.45
CA PRO A 39 -7.42 14.69 7.68
C PRO A 39 -6.97 16.14 7.47
N ASN A 40 -5.65 16.38 7.37
CA ASN A 40 -5.04 17.68 7.15
C ASN A 40 -4.64 17.91 5.68
N TYR A 41 -4.92 16.96 4.78
CA TYR A 41 -4.65 17.16 3.36
C TYR A 41 -5.52 18.28 2.78
N TRP A 42 -4.93 19.13 1.96
CA TRP A 42 -5.60 20.31 1.41
C TRP A 42 -6.82 19.96 0.56
N ASP A 43 -6.82 18.78 -0.07
CA ASP A 43 -7.92 18.26 -0.90
C ASP A 43 -8.55 16.98 -0.32
N LYS A 44 -8.63 16.88 1.00
CA LYS A 44 -9.11 15.67 1.71
C LYS A 44 -10.52 15.23 1.32
N ASP A 45 -11.37 16.14 0.86
CA ASP A 45 -12.74 15.84 0.46
C ASP A 45 -12.79 15.02 -0.83
N ASN A 46 -11.76 15.11 -1.68
CA ASN A 46 -11.63 14.29 -2.88
C ASN A 46 -10.90 12.95 -2.62
N VAL A 47 -10.28 12.77 -1.46
CA VAL A 47 -9.69 11.49 -1.04
C VAL A 47 -10.80 10.61 -0.47
N LYS A 48 -11.30 9.65 -1.25
CA LYS A 48 -12.44 8.79 -0.87
C LYS A 48 -12.05 7.49 -0.18
N ILE A 49 -10.81 7.05 -0.35
CA ILE A 49 -10.31 5.83 0.28
C ILE A 49 -9.84 6.18 1.69
N GLU A 50 -10.40 5.50 2.69
CA GLU A 50 -10.10 5.77 4.09
C GLU A 50 -8.83 5.06 4.56
N LYS A 51 -8.55 3.87 4.02
CA LYS A 51 -7.39 3.04 4.37
C LYS A 51 -6.78 2.40 3.14
N VAL A 52 -5.46 2.45 3.05
CA VAL A 52 -4.69 1.77 2.01
C VAL A 52 -3.84 0.69 2.67
N LYS A 53 -3.92 -0.53 2.13
CA LYS A 53 -3.13 -1.68 2.56
C LYS A 53 -2.32 -2.18 1.39
N LEU A 54 -1.00 -2.17 1.53
CA LEU A 54 -0.08 -2.69 0.52
C LEU A 54 0.51 -4.00 1.04
N SER A 55 0.05 -5.11 0.48
CA SER A 55 0.59 -6.43 0.77
C SER A 55 1.97 -6.59 0.13
N PHE A 56 2.89 -7.20 0.88
CA PHE A 56 4.24 -7.48 0.39
C PHE A 56 4.22 -8.55 -0.70
N PHE A 57 5.01 -8.34 -1.74
CA PHE A 57 5.18 -9.27 -2.86
C PHE A 57 6.64 -9.26 -3.32
N ASP A 58 7.32 -10.40 -3.24
CA ASP A 58 8.75 -10.54 -3.56
C ASP A 58 9.03 -11.14 -4.94
N GLY A 59 7.99 -11.49 -5.71
CA GLY A 59 8.13 -12.05 -7.05
C GLY A 59 8.29 -13.58 -7.10
N SER A 60 8.33 -14.26 -5.95
CA SER A 60 8.51 -15.72 -5.89
C SER A 60 7.31 -16.49 -6.47
N ASP A 61 6.08 -16.01 -6.23
CA ASP A 61 4.84 -16.59 -6.73
C ASP A 61 4.01 -15.55 -7.49
N GLN A 62 4.25 -15.43 -8.79
CA GLN A 62 3.59 -14.44 -9.66
C GLN A 62 2.07 -14.61 -9.73
N ASP A 63 1.57 -15.80 -9.46
CA ASP A 63 0.14 -16.11 -9.51
C ASP A 63 -0.56 -15.72 -8.20
N SER A 64 0.17 -15.52 -7.10
CA SER A 64 -0.40 -15.15 -5.79
C SER A 64 -1.20 -13.84 -5.84
N ILE A 65 -0.76 -12.85 -6.62
CA ILE A 65 -1.48 -11.58 -6.78
C ILE A 65 -2.80 -11.80 -7.49
N ALA A 66 -2.78 -12.56 -8.59
CA ALA A 66 -3.96 -12.83 -9.40
C ALA A 66 -4.99 -13.67 -8.63
N ARG A 67 -4.55 -14.72 -7.92
CA ARG A 67 -5.42 -15.49 -7.03
C ARG A 67 -6.00 -14.64 -5.92
N GLY A 68 -5.17 -13.83 -5.25
CA GLY A 68 -5.65 -12.93 -4.19
C GLY A 68 -6.67 -11.90 -4.67
N PHE A 69 -6.56 -11.42 -5.91
CA PHE A 69 -7.57 -10.57 -6.53
C PHE A 69 -8.88 -11.34 -6.81
N LEU A 70 -8.78 -12.53 -7.41
CA LEU A 70 -9.95 -13.39 -7.69
C LEU A 70 -10.70 -13.82 -6.43
N ASP A 71 -9.97 -14.07 -5.34
CA ASP A 71 -10.51 -14.42 -4.04
C ASP A 71 -11.09 -13.20 -3.28
N GLY A 72 -10.98 -11.99 -3.83
CA GLY A 72 -11.46 -10.75 -3.22
C GLY A 72 -10.59 -10.21 -2.08
N ASN A 73 -9.41 -10.78 -1.86
CA ASN A 73 -8.44 -10.30 -0.86
C ASN A 73 -7.76 -9.00 -1.30
N TYR A 74 -7.67 -8.76 -2.62
CA TYR A 74 -7.12 -7.54 -3.19
C TYR A 74 -8.16 -6.83 -4.05
N THR A 75 -8.21 -5.50 -3.95
CA THR A 75 -9.05 -4.66 -4.81
C THR A 75 -8.39 -4.33 -6.14
N ASP A 76 -7.08 -4.56 -6.25
CA ASP A 76 -6.28 -4.37 -7.46
C ASP A 76 -5.07 -5.31 -7.42
N GLY A 77 -4.55 -5.71 -8.58
CA GLY A 77 -3.46 -6.66 -8.69
C GLY A 77 -2.86 -6.72 -10.09
N ARG A 78 -1.53 -6.71 -10.18
CA ARG A 78 -0.81 -6.88 -11.45
C ARG A 78 -0.95 -8.32 -11.94
N ILE A 79 -1.29 -8.48 -13.21
CA ILE A 79 -1.23 -9.76 -13.92
C ILE A 79 0.08 -9.81 -14.72
N PHE A 80 0.86 -10.88 -14.55
CA PHE A 80 2.11 -11.08 -15.29
C PHE A 80 1.87 -11.92 -16.55
N PRO A 81 2.47 -11.59 -17.72
CA PRO A 81 2.35 -12.42 -18.93
C PRO A 81 2.85 -13.86 -18.78
N THR A 82 3.74 -14.09 -17.82
CA THR A 82 4.30 -15.41 -17.46
C THR A 82 3.45 -16.16 -16.44
N SER A 83 2.39 -15.55 -15.92
CA SER A 83 1.48 -16.17 -14.95
C SER A 83 0.68 -17.31 -15.59
N SER A 84 0.45 -18.38 -14.83
CA SER A 84 -0.34 -19.52 -15.32
C SER A 84 -1.79 -19.13 -15.61
N VAL A 85 -2.31 -18.14 -14.88
CA VAL A 85 -3.68 -17.62 -15.03
C VAL A 85 -3.78 -16.46 -16.03
N PHE A 86 -2.69 -16.11 -16.71
CA PHE A 86 -2.67 -14.98 -17.66
C PHE A 86 -3.69 -15.16 -18.80
N ALA A 87 -3.78 -16.36 -19.36
CA ALA A 87 -4.70 -16.65 -20.47
C ALA A 87 -6.18 -16.54 -20.05
N GLU A 88 -6.51 -16.88 -18.81
CA GLU A 88 -7.87 -16.83 -18.27
C GLU A 88 -8.30 -15.40 -17.91
N LEU A 89 -7.35 -14.56 -17.50
CA LEU A 89 -7.60 -13.17 -17.10
C LEU A 89 -7.46 -12.16 -18.24
N LYS A 90 -6.85 -12.56 -19.36
CA LYS A 90 -6.76 -11.75 -20.58
C LYS A 90 -8.13 -11.71 -21.27
N LYS A 91 -8.91 -10.67 -20.97
CA LYS A 91 -10.11 -10.29 -21.74
C LYS A 91 -9.75 -9.56 -23.02
#